data_AF-A0A932XVD0-F1
#
_entry.id   AF-A0A932XVD0-F1
#
_cell.length_a   1.000
_cell.length_b   1.000
_cell.length_c   1.000
_cell.angle_alpha   90.00
_cell.angle_beta   90.00
_cell.angle_gamma   90.00
#
_symmetry.space_group_name_H-M   'P 1'
#
loop_
_entity.id
_entity.type
_entity.pdbx_description
1 polymer ?
#
loop_
_entity_poly.entity_id
_entity_poly.type
_entity_poly.pdbx_seq_one_letter_code
_entity_poly.pdbx_strand_id
1 'polypeptide(L)'
;MSQHKGRPNVCIFDLSSDITGQKFFVDSHPFPHFDDLMAMFMIQKVGTAAFFEQYGTHLAIGIGGGPFDEHPDGAKRRKGRHSAATLVAQALGIDRDPAWRRLLNFSHFVDTGITRFGKSPKPEESNHPFDINNMLKTCWRCLRERMKRQGLQVEDDYAVRMVCELCGWLDYFLWGEHKIEEAQLEIAERGIRKEIAGSKGVTLKLVMITSDNPMTNSAARFYFAADIVVQRETRGNAHIFIRVGRHELRPDELVMQLGSDGCLRIFNREDMQELNPDELEVQLESDGQLRIFRKYKEGLCLDDLAQMVRLKEQMLAGKVQHNRWVTLRQEGQLAGERWFYFRPASNPSIQQLHNGTESFPDTPPTQITDEQLLEIITVAFDTSYFQPEYADDCRNGVCHGPKCPLYKWGLQRCRNIRQLQYDEVELVS
;
A
#
# COMPACT_ATOMS: atom_id res chain seq x y z
N MET A 1 37.21 18.30 -5.54
CA MET A 1 36.14 19.23 -5.14
C MET A 1 36.76 20.54 -4.70
N SER A 2 36.34 21.67 -5.26
CA SER A 2 36.78 22.99 -4.83
C SER A 2 35.64 23.67 -4.09
N GLN A 3 35.82 24.01 -2.81
CA GLN A 3 34.96 24.99 -2.17
C GLN A 3 35.04 26.28 -2.99
N HIS A 4 33.95 26.66 -3.65
CA HIS A 4 33.85 28.00 -4.24
C HIS A 4 33.86 29.00 -3.09
N LYS A 5 35.03 29.59 -2.82
CA LYS A 5 35.23 30.67 -1.86
C LYS A 5 34.30 31.83 -2.25
N GLY A 6 33.11 31.91 -1.64
CA GLY A 6 32.17 33.01 -1.88
C GLY A 6 30.69 32.72 -1.64
N ARG A 7 30.24 31.47 -1.50
CA ARG A 7 28.81 31.15 -1.25
C ARG A 7 28.67 30.16 -0.08
N PRO A 8 28.48 30.62 1.17
CA PRO A 8 28.51 29.76 2.36
C PRO A 8 27.37 28.73 2.48
N ASN A 9 26.46 28.62 1.49
CA ASN A 9 25.25 27.79 1.55
C ASN A 9 24.99 27.02 0.24
N VAL A 10 26.04 26.65 -0.50
CA VAL A 10 25.91 25.87 -1.75
C VAL A 10 26.78 24.64 -1.67
N CYS A 11 26.20 23.47 -1.95
CA CYS A 11 26.91 22.21 -2.15
C CYS A 11 26.90 21.83 -3.63
N ILE A 12 27.99 21.23 -4.09
CA ILE A 12 28.14 20.73 -5.46
C ILE A 12 28.02 19.21 -5.46
N PHE A 13 27.02 18.69 -6.17
CA PHE A 13 26.79 17.26 -6.33
C PHE A 13 27.39 16.79 -7.65
N ASP A 14 28.38 15.89 -7.59
CA ASP A 14 28.97 15.22 -8.76
C ASP A 14 28.15 13.96 -9.09
N LEU A 15 27.40 14.03 -10.18
CA LEU A 15 26.45 13.00 -10.62
C LEU A 15 26.79 12.53 -12.04
N SER A 16 26.19 11.42 -12.47
CA SER A 16 26.38 10.88 -13.82
C SER A 16 25.05 10.43 -14.39
N SER A 17 24.77 10.75 -15.66
CA SER A 17 23.55 10.27 -16.33
C SER A 17 23.63 8.76 -16.58
N ASP A 18 22.56 8.04 -16.25
CA ASP A 18 22.40 6.60 -16.49
C ASP A 18 22.29 6.31 -18.00
N ILE A 19 21.77 7.25 -18.80
CA ILE A 19 21.59 7.07 -20.25
C ILE A 19 22.89 7.32 -21.01
N THR A 20 23.56 8.45 -20.74
CA THR A 20 24.71 8.88 -21.54
C THR A 20 26.06 8.59 -20.89
N GLY A 21 26.08 8.25 -19.59
CA GLY A 21 27.30 8.19 -18.79
C GLY A 21 27.96 9.55 -18.54
N GLN A 22 27.35 10.64 -19.02
CA GLN A 22 27.92 11.99 -18.94
C GLN A 22 27.89 12.47 -17.49
N LYS A 23 29.06 12.92 -17.01
CA LYS A 23 29.17 13.57 -15.71
C LYS A 23 28.56 14.97 -15.74
N PHE A 24 27.87 15.32 -14.67
CA PHE A 24 27.34 16.66 -14.47
C PHE A 24 27.41 17.06 -13.00
N PHE A 25 27.48 18.36 -12.78
CA PHE A 25 27.59 18.99 -11.47
C PHE A 25 26.31 19.75 -11.17
N VAL A 26 25.76 19.57 -9.98
CA VAL A 26 24.59 20.32 -9.53
C VAL A 26 24.96 21.19 -8.35
N ASP A 27 24.78 22.49 -8.48
CA ASP A 27 24.78 23.43 -7.36
C ASP A 27 23.38 23.44 -6.74
N SER A 28 23.27 23.09 -5.45
CA SER A 28 22.03 23.20 -4.68
C SER A 28 22.30 23.47 -3.20
N HIS A 29 21.25 23.56 -2.39
CA HIS A 29 21.38 23.71 -0.93
C HIS A 29 22.05 22.48 -0.30
N PRO A 30 22.75 22.62 0.85
CA PRO A 30 23.32 21.48 1.58
C PRO A 30 22.29 20.45 2.06
N PHE A 31 21.05 20.89 2.21
CA PHE A 31 19.89 20.07 2.54
C PHE A 31 18.84 20.29 1.46
N PRO A 32 19.04 19.72 0.26
CA PRO A 32 18.15 19.96 -0.86
C PRO A 32 16.72 19.56 -0.48
N HIS A 33 15.75 20.37 -0.92
CA HIS A 33 14.35 20.06 -0.73
C HIS A 33 13.98 18.81 -1.56
N PHE A 34 12.78 18.27 -1.33
CA PHE A 34 12.37 17.07 -2.04
C PHE A 34 12.28 17.28 -3.55
N ASP A 35 11.84 18.44 -4.00
CA ASP A 35 11.78 18.80 -5.41
C ASP A 35 13.16 19.04 -6.04
N ASP A 36 14.14 19.57 -5.29
CA ASP A 36 15.54 19.63 -5.73
C ASP A 36 16.11 18.23 -5.96
N LEU A 37 15.90 17.32 -5.01
CA LEU A 37 16.33 15.92 -5.12
C LEU A 37 15.65 15.20 -6.28
N MET A 38 14.34 15.42 -6.44
CA MET A 38 13.58 14.84 -7.55
C MET A 38 14.11 15.36 -8.90
N ALA A 39 14.45 16.65 -9.00
CA ALA A 39 15.09 17.24 -10.17
C ALA A 39 16.44 16.58 -10.49
N MET A 40 17.32 16.45 -9.49
CA MET A 40 18.61 15.75 -9.65
C MET A 40 18.42 14.31 -10.12
N PHE A 41 17.49 13.58 -9.50
CA PHE A 41 17.16 12.19 -9.83
C PHE A 41 16.66 12.05 -11.28
N MET A 42 15.79 12.94 -11.75
CA MET A 42 15.33 12.91 -13.14
C MET A 42 16.46 13.15 -14.14
N ILE A 43 17.35 14.11 -13.89
CA ILE A 43 18.49 14.36 -14.79
C ILE A 43 19.44 13.16 -14.78
N GLN A 44 19.68 12.57 -13.62
CA GLN A 44 20.45 11.34 -13.52
C GLN A 44 19.81 10.21 -14.34
N LYS A 45 18.50 9.99 -14.21
CA LYS A 45 17.82 8.84 -14.84
C LYS A 45 17.59 8.99 -16.33
N VAL A 46 17.21 10.19 -16.78
CA VAL A 46 16.75 10.40 -18.17
C VAL A 46 17.45 11.55 -18.90
N GLY A 47 18.48 12.16 -18.30
CA GLY A 47 19.25 13.23 -18.93
C GLY A 47 19.92 12.78 -20.22
N THR A 48 19.58 13.44 -21.33
CA THR A 48 20.07 13.12 -22.68
C THR A 48 21.24 14.04 -23.09
N ALA A 49 21.97 13.67 -24.14
CA ALA A 49 23.01 14.54 -24.69
C ALA A 49 22.46 15.90 -25.15
N ALA A 50 21.26 15.92 -25.73
CA ALA A 50 20.58 17.16 -26.14
C ALA A 50 20.25 18.06 -24.94
N PHE A 51 19.83 17.47 -23.80
CA PHE A 51 19.61 18.21 -22.57
C PHE A 51 20.92 18.87 -22.09
N PHE A 52 22.03 18.14 -22.05
CA PHE A 52 23.31 18.69 -21.61
C PHE A 52 23.93 19.67 -22.62
N GLU A 53 23.66 19.52 -23.92
CA GLU A 53 24.05 20.52 -24.92
C GLU A 53 23.29 21.84 -24.71
N GLN A 54 22.00 21.76 -24.39
CA GLN A 54 21.16 22.93 -24.19
C GLN A 54 21.42 23.65 -22.86
N TYR A 55 21.59 22.90 -21.76
CA TYR A 55 21.64 23.45 -20.41
C TYR A 55 23.03 23.39 -19.76
N GLY A 56 23.99 22.72 -20.41
CA GLY A 56 25.33 22.49 -19.88
C GLY A 56 25.41 21.32 -18.90
N THR A 57 26.64 20.99 -18.48
CA THR A 57 26.92 19.96 -17.47
C THR A 57 27.06 20.52 -16.06
N HIS A 58 26.92 21.82 -15.87
CA HIS A 58 26.92 22.45 -14.54
C HIS A 58 25.61 23.20 -14.36
N LEU A 59 24.76 22.67 -13.48
CA LEU A 59 23.37 23.08 -13.33
C LEU A 59 23.17 23.67 -11.93
N ALA A 60 22.37 24.73 -11.83
CA ALA A 60 21.89 25.24 -10.55
C ALA A 60 20.41 24.83 -10.38
N ILE A 61 20.11 24.08 -9.32
CA ILE A 61 18.77 23.51 -9.06
C ILE A 61 18.25 24.04 -7.72
N GLY A 62 17.08 24.68 -7.75
CA GLY A 62 16.45 25.32 -6.59
C GLY A 62 17.20 26.54 -6.06
N ILE A 63 18.23 27.02 -6.77
CA ILE A 63 19.06 28.15 -6.36
C ILE A 63 19.58 28.98 -7.55
N GLY A 64 20.01 30.20 -7.22
CA GLY A 64 20.90 31.00 -8.08
C GLY A 64 20.24 31.70 -9.27
N GLY A 65 18.90 31.72 -9.36
CA GLY A 65 18.15 32.40 -10.41
C GLY A 65 18.19 31.71 -11.78
N GLY A 66 18.64 30.46 -11.82
CA GLY A 66 18.82 29.68 -13.05
C GLY A 66 17.52 29.23 -13.73
N PRO A 67 17.62 28.47 -14.84
CA PRO A 67 16.45 27.91 -15.51
C PRO A 67 15.63 27.00 -14.59
N PHE A 68 16.28 26.30 -13.65
CA PHE A 68 15.69 25.35 -12.70
C PHE A 68 15.58 25.89 -11.27
N ASP A 69 15.53 27.21 -11.11
CA ASP A 69 15.22 27.87 -9.84
C ASP A 69 13.83 28.53 -9.93
N GLU A 70 12.94 28.17 -9.02
CA GLU A 70 11.58 28.69 -8.88
C GLU A 70 11.50 29.92 -7.96
N HIS A 71 12.55 30.21 -7.19
CA HIS A 71 12.57 31.33 -6.25
C HIS A 71 12.45 32.69 -6.96
N PRO A 72 11.87 33.70 -6.29
CA PRO A 72 11.90 35.06 -6.80
C PRO A 72 13.35 35.60 -6.79
N ASP A 73 13.81 36.07 -7.95
CA ASP A 73 15.00 36.92 -8.07
C ASP A 73 14.52 38.39 -8.03
N GLY A 74 15.27 39.33 -7.46
CA GLY A 74 14.87 40.70 -7.10
C GLY A 74 14.20 41.55 -8.19
N ALA A 75 14.16 41.09 -9.45
CA ALA A 75 13.43 41.68 -10.57
C ALA A 75 12.25 40.85 -11.12
N LYS A 76 12.12 39.56 -10.75
CA LYS A 76 11.12 38.62 -11.29
C LYS A 76 10.27 38.04 -10.17
N ARG A 77 8.95 38.02 -10.38
CA ARG A 77 8.04 37.27 -9.49
C ARG A 77 8.45 35.79 -9.51
N ARG A 78 8.23 35.08 -8.39
CA ARG A 78 8.33 33.61 -8.29
C ARG A 78 7.72 33.00 -9.55
N LYS A 79 8.32 31.94 -10.11
CA LYS A 79 7.74 31.17 -11.23
C LYS A 79 6.52 30.40 -10.69
N GLY A 80 5.49 31.15 -10.30
CA GLY A 80 4.37 30.68 -9.50
C GLY A 80 3.62 29.62 -10.30
N ARG A 81 3.63 28.39 -9.78
CA ARG A 81 3.16 27.11 -10.36
C ARG A 81 4.25 26.14 -10.78
N HIS A 82 5.52 26.43 -10.51
CA HIS A 82 6.60 25.46 -10.70
C HIS A 82 7.40 25.26 -9.41
N SER A 83 7.79 24.01 -9.19
CA SER A 83 8.90 23.61 -8.32
C SER A 83 10.12 23.28 -9.19
N ALA A 84 11.31 23.16 -8.60
CA ALA A 84 12.53 22.81 -9.34
C ALA A 84 12.34 21.51 -10.16
N ALA A 85 11.73 20.50 -9.54
CA ALA A 85 11.36 19.24 -10.19
C ALA A 85 10.51 19.45 -11.46
N THR A 86 9.48 20.29 -11.40
CA THR A 86 8.60 20.49 -12.57
C THR A 86 9.29 21.22 -13.71
N LEU A 87 10.24 22.13 -13.43
CA LEU A 87 11.02 22.81 -14.45
C LEU A 87 11.95 21.83 -15.18
N VAL A 88 12.61 20.97 -14.41
CA VAL A 88 13.48 19.93 -14.94
C VAL A 88 12.68 18.90 -15.75
N ALA A 89 11.54 18.45 -15.25
CA ALA A 89 10.68 17.50 -15.96
C ALA A 89 10.23 18.03 -17.33
N GLN A 90 9.89 19.31 -17.41
CA GLN A 90 9.54 19.98 -18.68
C GLN A 90 10.73 20.05 -19.63
N ALA A 91 11.90 20.40 -19.13
CA ALA A 91 13.12 20.47 -19.94
C ALA A 91 13.57 19.09 -20.46
N LEU A 92 13.29 18.03 -19.72
CA LEU A 92 13.54 16.64 -20.12
C LEU A 92 12.43 16.04 -21.00
N GLY A 93 11.28 16.72 -21.15
CA GLY A 93 10.14 16.22 -21.93
C GLY A 93 9.37 15.07 -21.27
N ILE A 94 9.51 14.87 -19.95
CA ILE A 94 8.85 13.80 -19.18
C ILE A 94 7.74 14.30 -18.26
N ASP A 95 7.39 15.59 -18.34
CA ASP A 95 6.42 16.24 -17.45
C ASP A 95 5.00 15.61 -17.50
N ARG A 96 4.69 14.93 -18.61
CA ARG A 96 3.44 14.22 -18.89
C ARG A 96 3.55 12.70 -18.87
N ASP A 97 4.74 12.16 -18.62
CA ASP A 97 4.94 10.71 -18.54
C ASP A 97 4.16 10.16 -17.33
N PRO A 98 3.25 9.19 -17.51
CA PRO A 98 2.46 8.59 -16.43
C PRO A 98 3.30 8.11 -15.24
N ALA A 99 4.45 7.49 -15.51
CA ALA A 99 5.30 6.91 -14.48
C ALA A 99 5.91 7.95 -13.54
N TRP A 100 6.25 9.11 -14.09
CA TRP A 100 6.78 10.24 -13.32
C TRP A 100 5.68 11.07 -12.66
N ARG A 101 4.46 11.02 -13.21
CA ARG A 101 3.38 11.94 -12.87
C ARG A 101 3.06 11.95 -11.38
N ARG A 102 2.97 10.80 -10.71
CA ARG A 102 2.62 10.75 -9.28
C ARG A 102 3.70 11.38 -8.40
N LEU A 103 4.94 10.93 -8.56
CA LEU A 103 6.08 11.48 -7.82
C LEU A 103 6.29 12.97 -8.10
N LEU A 104 6.10 13.41 -9.35
CA LEU A 104 6.16 14.82 -9.72
C LEU A 104 5.03 15.66 -9.14
N ASN A 105 3.80 15.14 -9.13
CA ASN A 105 2.66 15.85 -8.54
C ASN A 105 2.82 15.95 -7.02
N PHE A 106 3.27 14.88 -6.36
CA PHE A 106 3.61 14.90 -4.94
C PHE A 106 4.75 15.87 -4.63
N SER A 107 5.84 15.81 -5.40
CA SER A 107 6.99 16.73 -5.25
C SER A 107 6.57 18.19 -5.36
N HIS A 108 5.77 18.52 -6.37
CA HIS A 108 5.25 19.87 -6.55
C HIS A 108 4.30 20.30 -5.43
N PHE A 109 3.39 19.43 -5.01
CA PHE A 109 2.43 19.74 -3.96
C PHE A 109 3.12 19.98 -2.62
N VAL A 110 4.11 19.16 -2.26
CA VAL A 110 4.90 19.34 -1.03
C VAL A 110 5.66 20.65 -1.02
N ASP A 111 6.23 21.07 -2.16
CA ASP A 111 6.97 22.33 -2.26
C ASP A 111 6.05 23.56 -2.25
N THR A 112 4.94 23.49 -2.99
CA THR A 112 4.13 24.69 -3.32
C THR A 112 2.81 24.79 -2.55
N GLY A 113 2.33 23.69 -1.97
CA GLY A 113 0.99 23.58 -1.36
C GLY A 113 -0.16 23.63 -2.38
N ILE A 114 0.14 23.58 -3.68
CA ILE A 114 -0.85 23.63 -4.76
C ILE A 114 -0.70 22.44 -5.70
N THR A 115 -1.76 22.12 -6.42
CA THR A 115 -1.77 21.02 -7.40
C THR A 115 -1.16 21.44 -8.74
N ARG A 116 -0.49 20.49 -9.41
CA ARG A 116 -0.05 20.68 -10.81
C ARG A 116 -1.23 20.77 -11.77
N PHE A 117 -2.28 19.97 -11.52
CA PHE A 117 -3.47 19.88 -12.37
C PHE A 117 -4.74 19.88 -11.53
N GLY A 118 -5.71 20.75 -11.87
CA GLY A 118 -7.02 20.79 -11.20
C GLY A 118 -7.10 21.73 -10.00
N LYS A 119 -8.21 21.67 -9.26
CA LYS A 119 -8.51 22.58 -8.12
C LYS A 119 -8.25 21.96 -6.75
N SER A 120 -8.18 20.63 -6.66
CA SER A 120 -7.99 19.88 -5.41
C SER A 120 -6.96 18.78 -5.61
N PRO A 121 -6.02 18.59 -4.66
CA PRO A 121 -5.02 17.53 -4.77
C PRO A 121 -5.72 16.19 -4.74
N LYS A 122 -5.24 15.27 -5.57
CA LYS A 122 -5.61 13.86 -5.37
C LYS A 122 -4.93 13.36 -4.09
N PRO A 123 -5.46 12.32 -3.43
CA PRO A 123 -4.85 11.75 -2.25
C PRO A 123 -3.37 11.40 -2.47
N GLU A 124 -3.00 10.85 -3.63
CA GLU A 124 -1.62 10.51 -3.98
C GLU A 124 -0.68 11.73 -4.13
N GLU A 125 -1.22 12.93 -4.33
CA GLU A 125 -0.45 14.18 -4.47
C GLU A 125 -0.22 14.87 -3.13
N SER A 126 -1.13 14.68 -2.16
CA SER A 126 -1.05 15.31 -0.84
C SER A 126 -0.54 14.37 0.26
N ASN A 127 -0.85 13.08 0.15
CA ASN A 127 -0.47 12.00 1.05
C ASN A 127 0.06 10.81 0.23
N HIS A 128 1.24 10.97 -0.38
CA HIS A 128 1.88 9.84 -1.05
C HIS A 128 2.03 8.67 -0.07
N PRO A 129 1.70 7.41 -0.43
CA PRO A 129 1.69 6.27 0.50
C PRO A 129 3.01 6.02 1.24
N PHE A 130 4.11 6.53 0.68
CA PHE A 130 5.46 6.41 1.24
C PHE A 130 5.97 7.69 1.91
N ASP A 131 5.22 8.79 1.80
CA ASP A 131 5.54 10.13 2.34
C ASP A 131 7.05 10.46 2.24
N ILE A 132 7.56 10.36 1.01
CA ILE A 132 9.00 10.39 0.72
C ILE A 132 9.61 11.69 1.26
N ASN A 133 8.88 12.80 1.21
CA ASN A 133 9.31 14.07 1.77
C ASN A 133 9.54 14.00 3.29
N ASN A 134 8.63 13.42 4.09
CA ASN A 134 8.84 13.34 5.53
C ASN A 134 9.90 12.30 5.91
N MET A 135 10.02 11.22 5.14
CA MET A 135 11.16 10.31 5.24
C MET A 135 12.48 11.06 5.04
N LEU A 136 12.58 11.85 3.96
CA LEU A 136 13.74 12.69 3.67
C LEU A 136 14.05 13.67 4.79
N LYS A 137 13.05 14.47 5.21
CA LYS A 137 13.21 15.42 6.33
C LYS A 137 13.68 14.72 7.61
N THR A 138 13.20 13.51 7.87
CA THR A 138 13.63 12.71 9.02
C THR A 138 15.08 12.26 8.88
N CYS A 139 15.50 11.76 7.72
CA CYS A 139 16.89 11.41 7.44
C CYS A 139 17.81 12.62 7.62
N TRP A 140 17.45 13.77 7.03
CA TRP A 140 18.21 15.02 7.16
C TRP A 140 18.32 15.48 8.61
N ARG A 141 17.23 15.41 9.38
CA ARG A 141 17.21 15.77 10.81
C ARG A 141 18.08 14.84 11.64
N CYS A 142 17.93 13.52 11.47
CA CYS A 142 18.73 12.52 12.17
C CYS A 142 20.22 12.71 11.90
N LEU A 143 20.58 13.01 10.65
CA LEU A 143 21.94 13.33 10.30
C LEU A 143 22.43 14.60 11.00
N ARG A 144 21.71 15.71 10.85
CA ARG A 144 22.11 17.01 11.41
C ARG A 144 22.37 16.89 12.91
N GLU A 145 21.50 16.19 13.63
CA GLU A 145 21.67 15.92 15.06
C GLU A 145 22.90 15.04 15.36
N ARG A 146 23.14 13.99 14.56
CA ARG A 146 24.35 13.16 14.70
C ARG A 146 25.62 13.97 14.50
N MET A 147 25.68 14.80 13.46
CA MET A 147 26.86 15.62 13.16
C MET A 147 27.10 16.66 14.25
N LYS A 148 26.04 17.33 14.70
CA LYS A 148 26.08 18.27 15.82
C LYS A 148 26.63 17.63 17.10
N ARG A 149 26.19 16.42 17.44
CA ARG A 149 26.71 15.67 18.61
C ARG A 149 28.19 15.31 18.49
N GLN A 150 28.69 15.14 17.27
CA GLN A 150 30.09 14.80 17.00
C GLN A 150 30.98 16.02 16.76
N GLY A 151 30.42 17.24 16.80
CA GLY A 151 31.16 18.47 16.47
C GLY A 151 31.62 18.52 15.00
N LEU A 152 31.00 17.74 14.12
CA LEU A 152 31.32 17.68 12.69
C LEU A 152 30.52 18.72 11.92
N GLN A 153 31.16 19.37 10.96
CA GLN A 153 30.46 20.11 9.91
C GLN A 153 29.98 19.14 8.84
N VAL A 154 28.88 19.47 8.15
CA VAL A 154 28.44 18.69 6.98
C VAL A 154 29.52 18.88 5.91
N GLU A 155 30.43 17.91 5.82
CA GLU A 155 31.37 17.83 4.70
C GLU A 155 30.57 17.53 3.43
N ASP A 156 30.95 18.17 2.33
CA ASP A 156 30.28 18.03 1.03
C ASP A 156 30.17 16.54 0.63
N ASP A 157 31.20 15.73 0.90
CA ASP A 157 31.23 14.29 0.59
C ASP A 157 30.09 13.50 1.25
N TYR A 158 29.69 13.86 2.47
CA TYR A 158 28.63 13.15 3.17
C TYR A 158 27.25 13.51 2.62
N ALA A 159 27.04 14.79 2.32
CA ALA A 159 25.82 15.25 1.65
C ALA A 159 25.66 14.57 0.29
N VAL A 160 26.74 14.49 -0.50
CA VAL A 160 26.76 13.78 -1.79
C VAL A 160 26.38 12.32 -1.63
N ARG A 161 27.01 11.58 -0.71
CA ARG A 161 26.72 10.15 -0.52
C ARG A 161 25.25 9.91 -0.18
N MET A 162 24.68 10.72 0.69
CA MET A 162 23.29 10.59 1.10
C MET A 162 22.34 10.96 -0.04
N VAL A 163 22.63 11.99 -0.84
CA VAL A 163 21.85 12.26 -2.06
C VAL A 163 21.86 11.03 -2.98
N CYS A 164 23.01 10.38 -3.16
CA CYS A 164 23.09 9.13 -3.93
C CYS A 164 22.25 8.00 -3.32
N GLU A 165 22.29 7.80 -2.00
CA GLU A 165 21.45 6.80 -1.30
C GLU A 165 19.95 7.08 -1.47
N LEU A 166 19.55 8.36 -1.38
CA LEU A 166 18.17 8.81 -1.57
C LEU A 166 17.71 8.66 -3.02
N CYS A 167 18.58 8.93 -4.00
CA CYS A 167 18.30 8.62 -5.41
C CYS A 167 18.06 7.11 -5.61
N GLY A 168 18.76 6.24 -4.88
CA GLY A 168 18.49 4.80 -4.88
C GLY A 168 17.10 4.44 -4.36
N TRP A 169 16.60 5.15 -3.33
CA TRP A 169 15.23 4.96 -2.86
C TRP A 169 14.19 5.48 -3.86
N LEU A 170 14.47 6.62 -4.50
CA LEU A 170 13.63 7.15 -5.58
C LEU A 170 13.52 6.20 -6.76
N ASP A 171 14.60 5.49 -7.09
CA ASP A 171 14.60 4.44 -8.11
C ASP A 171 13.63 3.30 -7.75
N TYR A 172 13.67 2.84 -6.49
CA TYR A 172 12.73 1.84 -6.00
C TYR A 172 11.28 2.31 -6.04
N PHE A 173 11.01 3.57 -5.66
CA PHE A 173 9.66 4.13 -5.74
C PHE A 173 9.18 4.25 -7.18
N LEU A 174 10.01 4.76 -8.09
CA LEU A 174 9.67 4.87 -9.50
C LEU A 174 9.40 3.49 -10.12
N TRP A 175 10.22 2.49 -9.79
CA TRP A 175 9.97 1.10 -10.18
C TRP A 175 8.62 0.60 -9.65
N GLY A 176 8.31 0.88 -8.38
CA GLY A 176 7.02 0.52 -7.78
C GLY A 176 5.83 1.19 -8.48
N GLU A 177 5.96 2.46 -8.87
CA GLU A 177 4.95 3.19 -9.65
C GLU A 177 4.71 2.53 -11.01
N HIS A 178 5.77 2.24 -11.77
CA HIS A 178 5.67 1.50 -13.03
C HIS A 178 4.96 0.15 -12.85
N LYS A 179 5.33 -0.60 -11.81
CA LYS A 179 4.71 -1.90 -11.53
C LYS A 179 3.26 -1.79 -11.13
N ILE A 180 2.86 -0.76 -10.39
CA ILE A 180 1.44 -0.49 -10.08
C ILE A 180 0.65 -0.18 -11.36
N GLU A 181 1.20 0.63 -12.26
CA GLU A 181 0.54 0.95 -13.54
C GLU A 181 0.40 -0.28 -14.44
N GLU A 182 1.46 -1.07 -14.59
CA GLU A 182 1.40 -2.36 -15.30
C GLU A 182 0.33 -3.28 -14.70
N ALA A 183 0.33 -3.46 -13.37
CA ALA A 183 -0.63 -4.30 -12.68
C ALA A 183 -2.08 -3.79 -12.84
N GLN A 184 -2.28 -2.48 -12.85
CA GLN A 184 -3.61 -1.88 -13.10
C GLN A 184 -4.13 -2.29 -14.47
N LEU A 185 -3.30 -2.16 -15.52
CA LEU A 185 -3.67 -2.52 -16.88
C LEU A 185 -3.97 -4.02 -16.99
N GLU A 186 -3.13 -4.86 -16.39
CA GLU A 186 -3.35 -6.30 -16.34
C GLU A 186 -4.67 -6.66 -15.65
N ILE A 187 -4.98 -6.06 -14.49
CA ILE A 187 -6.25 -6.32 -13.80
C ILE A 187 -7.45 -5.83 -14.63
N ALA A 188 -7.32 -4.68 -15.30
CA ALA A 188 -8.38 -4.16 -16.14
C ALA A 188 -8.68 -5.08 -17.35
N GLU A 189 -7.64 -5.65 -17.95
CA GLU A 189 -7.74 -6.48 -19.15
C GLU A 189 -8.18 -7.91 -18.86
N ARG A 190 -7.56 -8.57 -17.86
CA ARG A 190 -7.72 -10.02 -17.61
C ARG A 190 -8.16 -10.38 -16.19
N GLY A 191 -8.29 -9.41 -15.29
CA GLY A 191 -8.70 -9.65 -13.91
C GLY A 191 -10.18 -10.04 -13.79
N ILE A 192 -10.47 -11.11 -13.05
CA ILE A 192 -11.82 -11.45 -12.61
C ILE A 192 -12.18 -10.53 -11.45
N ARG A 193 -13.28 -9.80 -11.60
CA ARG A 193 -13.81 -8.89 -10.59
C ARG A 193 -15.21 -9.35 -10.19
N LYS A 194 -15.43 -9.58 -8.90
CA LYS A 194 -16.73 -10.01 -8.37
C LYS A 194 -17.09 -9.27 -7.10
N GLU A 195 -18.37 -9.10 -6.89
CA GLU A 195 -18.94 -8.77 -5.60
C GLU A 195 -19.42 -10.06 -4.94
N ILE A 196 -19.02 -10.30 -3.70
CA ILE A 196 -19.46 -11.46 -2.91
C ILE A 196 -20.12 -10.96 -1.63
N ALA A 197 -21.09 -11.71 -1.13
CA ALA A 197 -21.70 -11.42 0.16
C ALA A 197 -20.69 -11.65 1.29
N GLY A 198 -20.64 -10.71 2.23
CA GLY A 198 -19.86 -10.78 3.45
C GLY A 198 -20.75 -10.94 4.69
N SER A 199 -20.18 -10.67 5.86
CA SER A 199 -20.90 -10.61 7.13
C SER A 199 -21.90 -9.45 7.17
N LYS A 200 -23.03 -9.65 7.86
CA LYS A 200 -23.99 -8.58 8.18
C LYS A 200 -24.51 -7.79 6.96
N GLY A 201 -24.66 -8.45 5.80
CA GLY A 201 -25.16 -7.81 4.58
C GLY A 201 -24.15 -6.93 3.85
N VAL A 202 -22.89 -6.94 4.26
CA VAL A 202 -21.82 -6.19 3.60
C VAL A 202 -21.42 -6.86 2.30
N THR A 203 -21.31 -6.08 1.21
CA THR A 203 -20.73 -6.56 -0.05
C THR A 203 -19.21 -6.44 -0.05
N LEU A 204 -18.52 -7.50 -0.44
CA LEU A 204 -17.06 -7.56 -0.55
C LEU A 204 -16.64 -7.55 -2.02
N LYS A 205 -15.63 -6.74 -2.35
CA LYS A 205 -15.04 -6.69 -3.70
C LYS A 205 -13.85 -7.64 -3.78
N LEU A 206 -13.94 -8.61 -4.69
CA LEU A 206 -12.91 -9.59 -4.99
C LEU A 206 -12.25 -9.27 -6.33
N VAL A 207 -10.92 -9.27 -6.34
CA VAL A 207 -10.09 -9.28 -7.55
C VAL A 207 -9.29 -10.58 -7.58
N MET A 208 -9.40 -11.34 -8.67
CA MET A 208 -8.62 -12.55 -8.92
C MET A 208 -7.91 -12.43 -10.27
N ILE A 209 -6.61 -12.71 -10.31
CA ILE A 209 -5.80 -12.56 -11.53
C ILE A 209 -4.61 -13.53 -11.53
N THR A 210 -4.22 -13.98 -12.73
CA THR A 210 -2.91 -14.59 -12.96
C THR A 210 -1.89 -13.52 -13.34
N SER A 211 -0.92 -13.23 -12.48
CA SER A 211 0.13 -12.22 -12.69
C SER A 211 1.36 -12.50 -11.83
N ASP A 212 2.55 -12.27 -12.41
CA ASP A 212 3.83 -12.27 -11.70
C ASP A 212 4.22 -10.86 -11.20
N ASN A 213 3.34 -9.87 -11.40
CA ASN A 213 3.63 -8.50 -10.96
C ASN A 213 3.51 -8.40 -9.43
N PRO A 214 4.59 -8.01 -8.72
CA PRO A 214 4.61 -7.96 -7.26
C PRO A 214 3.69 -6.86 -6.68
N MET A 215 3.29 -5.90 -7.50
CA MET A 215 2.42 -4.79 -7.10
C MET A 215 0.94 -5.05 -7.34
N THR A 216 0.55 -6.27 -7.75
CA THR A 216 -0.85 -6.65 -8.02
C THR A 216 -1.78 -6.38 -6.83
N ASN A 217 -1.39 -6.75 -5.61
CA ASN A 217 -2.18 -6.48 -4.40
C ASN A 217 -2.40 -4.98 -4.19
N SER A 218 -1.34 -4.17 -4.31
CA SER A 218 -1.42 -2.72 -4.17
C SER A 218 -2.31 -2.08 -5.25
N ALA A 219 -2.14 -2.48 -6.52
CA ALA A 219 -2.94 -1.97 -7.63
C ALA A 219 -4.42 -2.38 -7.51
N ALA A 220 -4.71 -3.63 -7.15
CA ALA A 220 -6.07 -4.13 -6.93
C ALA A 220 -6.80 -3.31 -5.86
N ARG A 221 -6.12 -2.99 -4.75
CA ARG A 221 -6.69 -2.17 -3.67
C ARG A 221 -6.88 -0.73 -4.08
N PHE A 222 -5.86 -0.13 -4.67
CA PHE A 222 -5.86 1.28 -5.01
C PHE A 222 -6.89 1.62 -6.10
N TYR A 223 -6.90 0.86 -7.20
CA TYR A 223 -7.73 1.18 -8.37
C TYR A 223 -9.08 0.51 -8.41
N PHE A 224 -9.25 -0.62 -7.73
CA PHE A 224 -10.47 -1.43 -7.80
C PHE A 224 -11.17 -1.58 -6.45
N ALA A 225 -10.64 -0.93 -5.40
CA ALA A 225 -11.17 -0.99 -4.04
C ALA A 225 -11.37 -2.43 -3.55
N ALA A 226 -10.44 -3.33 -3.92
CA ALA A 226 -10.53 -4.74 -3.58
C ALA A 226 -10.44 -4.96 -2.06
N ASP A 227 -11.42 -5.65 -1.49
CA ASP A 227 -11.39 -6.17 -0.12
C ASP A 227 -10.49 -7.42 -0.07
N ILE A 228 -10.68 -8.30 -1.06
CA ILE A 228 -9.99 -9.59 -1.23
C ILE A 228 -9.21 -9.57 -2.55
N VAL A 229 -7.93 -9.90 -2.49
CA VAL A 229 -7.08 -10.07 -3.68
C VAL A 229 -6.59 -11.50 -3.73
N VAL A 230 -6.82 -12.17 -4.86
CA VAL A 230 -6.25 -13.47 -5.19
C VAL A 230 -5.30 -13.30 -6.36
N GLN A 231 -4.02 -13.54 -6.13
CA GLN A 231 -3.00 -13.50 -7.17
C GLN A 231 -2.48 -14.91 -7.39
N ARG A 232 -2.59 -15.41 -8.62
CA ARG A 232 -1.91 -16.62 -9.05
C ARG A 232 -0.68 -16.23 -9.88
N GLU A 233 0.48 -16.74 -9.55
CA GLU A 233 1.67 -16.58 -10.39
C GLU A 233 1.57 -17.47 -11.62
N THR A 234 2.32 -17.18 -12.68
CA THR A 234 2.36 -18.00 -13.89
C THR A 234 2.86 -19.43 -13.63
N ARG A 235 3.65 -19.61 -12.56
CA ARG A 235 4.08 -20.92 -12.07
C ARG A 235 2.95 -21.73 -11.41
N GLY A 236 1.81 -21.10 -11.12
CA GLY A 236 0.63 -21.71 -10.53
C GLY A 236 0.51 -21.54 -9.01
N ASN A 237 1.52 -20.99 -8.35
CA ASN A 237 1.49 -20.59 -6.94
C ASN A 237 0.42 -19.51 -6.72
N ALA A 238 -0.24 -19.51 -5.56
CA ALA A 238 -1.35 -18.61 -5.30
C ALA A 238 -1.22 -17.89 -3.95
N HIS A 239 -1.61 -16.63 -3.92
CA HIS A 239 -1.63 -15.78 -2.73
C HIS A 239 -3.01 -15.16 -2.55
N ILE A 240 -3.48 -15.14 -1.30
CA ILE A 240 -4.74 -14.53 -0.93
C ILE A 240 -4.46 -13.48 0.13
N PHE A 241 -4.81 -12.25 -0.20
CA PHE A 241 -4.65 -11.09 0.66
C PHE A 241 -6.03 -10.58 1.06
N ILE A 242 -6.26 -10.40 2.35
CA ILE A 242 -7.43 -9.67 2.84
C ILE A 242 -7.01 -8.49 3.71
N ARG A 243 -7.87 -7.48 3.77
CA ARG A 243 -7.73 -6.39 4.71
C ARG A 243 -8.65 -6.68 5.89
N VAL A 244 -8.08 -6.94 7.07
CA VAL A 244 -8.86 -7.12 8.31
C VAL A 244 -8.58 -5.96 9.26
N GLY A 245 -9.58 -5.55 10.05
CA GLY A 245 -9.38 -4.89 11.34
C GLY A 245 -9.71 -3.40 11.43
N ARG A 246 -8.91 -2.63 12.15
CA ARG A 246 -9.16 -1.21 12.44
C ARG A 246 -8.03 -0.38 11.83
N HIS A 247 -8.36 0.69 11.09
CA HIS A 247 -7.36 1.73 10.86
C HIS A 247 -7.44 2.65 12.07
N GLU A 248 -6.40 2.73 12.90
CA GLU A 248 -6.25 3.92 13.73
C GLU A 248 -6.12 5.10 12.77
N LEU A 249 -7.13 5.96 12.75
CA LEU A 249 -7.11 7.20 12.01
C LEU A 249 -6.25 8.14 12.84
N ARG A 250 -5.11 8.52 12.29
CA ARG A 250 -4.19 9.40 12.99
C ARG A 250 -4.86 10.78 13.16
N PRO A 251 -4.56 11.54 14.22
CA PRO A 251 -5.16 12.86 14.43
C PRO A 251 -4.95 13.82 13.25
N ASP A 252 -3.88 13.64 12.46
CA ASP A 252 -3.61 14.41 11.26
C ASP A 252 -4.45 13.98 10.05
N GLU A 253 -5.12 12.82 10.07
CA GLU A 253 -6.00 12.28 9.02
C GLU A 253 -7.47 12.69 9.20
N LEU A 254 -7.80 13.41 10.28
CA LEU A 254 -9.18 13.77 10.61
C LEU A 254 -9.38 15.29 10.68
N VAL A 255 -10.54 15.73 10.23
CA VAL A 255 -11.07 17.07 10.53
C VAL A 255 -12.33 16.89 11.34
N MET A 256 -12.37 17.50 12.52
CA MET A 256 -13.58 17.52 13.35
C MET A 256 -14.24 18.88 13.21
N GLN A 257 -15.51 18.92 12.83
CA GLN A 257 -16.27 20.15 12.70
C GLN A 257 -17.56 20.07 13.49
N LEU A 258 -17.86 21.12 14.24
CA LEU A 258 -19.14 21.27 14.91
C LEU A 258 -20.15 21.83 13.91
N GLY A 259 -21.21 21.07 13.62
CA GLY A 259 -22.29 21.49 12.74
C GLY A 259 -23.15 22.59 13.37
N SER A 260 -23.94 23.27 12.54
CA SER A 260 -24.91 24.30 13.00
C SER A 260 -26.03 23.72 13.88
N ASP A 261 -26.20 22.40 13.85
CA ASP A 261 -27.07 21.58 14.70
C ASP A 261 -26.44 21.21 16.06
N GLY A 262 -25.18 21.60 16.30
CA GLY A 262 -24.43 21.26 17.50
C GLY A 262 -23.85 19.83 17.50
N CYS A 263 -23.94 19.09 16.39
CA CYS A 263 -23.36 17.76 16.27
C CYS A 263 -21.90 17.83 15.82
N LEU A 264 -21.02 17.08 16.48
CA LEU A 264 -19.63 16.93 16.07
C LEU A 264 -19.54 15.92 14.93
N ARG A 265 -19.07 16.38 13.77
CA ARG A 265 -18.90 15.56 12.57
C ARG A 265 -17.42 15.34 12.33
N ILE A 266 -17.06 14.10 12.02
CA ILE A 266 -15.68 13.70 11.75
C ILE A 266 -15.59 13.47 10.25
N PHE A 267 -14.67 14.19 9.61
CA PHE A 267 -14.40 14.09 8.20
C PHE A 267 -13.04 13.44 8.03
N ASN A 268 -12.93 12.59 7.02
CA ASN A 268 -11.62 12.21 6.52
C ASN A 268 -10.98 13.47 5.94
N ARG A 269 -9.80 13.83 6.44
CA ARG A 269 -9.09 15.03 5.99
C ARG A 269 -8.67 14.95 4.53
N GLU A 270 -8.47 13.73 4.01
CA GLU A 270 -8.00 13.48 2.65
C GLU A 270 -9.03 13.87 1.58
N ASP A 271 -10.31 13.62 1.83
CA ASP A 271 -11.38 13.78 0.85
C ASP A 271 -12.52 14.70 1.34
N MET A 272 -12.44 15.16 2.59
CA MET A 272 -13.49 15.90 3.30
C MET A 272 -14.85 15.17 3.28
N GLN A 273 -14.84 13.86 3.07
CA GLN A 273 -16.03 13.04 3.18
C GLN A 273 -16.35 12.87 4.66
N GLU A 274 -17.59 13.16 5.02
CA GLU A 274 -18.09 12.86 6.37
C GLU A 274 -17.99 11.36 6.59
N LEU A 275 -17.22 10.97 7.59
CA LEU A 275 -17.11 9.57 7.98
C LEU A 275 -18.40 9.20 8.69
N ASN A 276 -19.01 8.11 8.23
CA ASN A 276 -20.21 7.59 8.87
C ASN A 276 -19.89 7.28 10.35
N PRO A 277 -20.59 7.87 11.32
CA PRO A 277 -20.37 7.61 12.74
C PRO A 277 -20.45 6.12 13.10
N ASP A 278 -21.25 5.34 12.37
CA ASP A 278 -21.38 3.89 12.57
C ASP A 278 -20.11 3.11 12.16
N GLU A 279 -19.29 3.68 11.27
CA GLU A 279 -17.99 3.14 10.83
C GLU A 279 -16.83 3.57 11.74
N LEU A 280 -17.10 4.34 12.79
CA LEU A 280 -16.07 4.85 13.70
C LEU A 280 -16.17 4.21 15.08
N GLU A 281 -15.01 3.99 15.70
CA GLU A 281 -14.87 3.67 17.11
C GLU A 281 -13.97 4.71 17.75
N VAL A 282 -14.45 5.34 18.82
CA VAL A 282 -13.70 6.36 19.55
C VAL A 282 -13.36 5.79 20.92
N GLN A 283 -12.07 5.75 21.24
CA GLN A 283 -11.55 5.24 22.50
C GLN A 283 -10.84 6.37 23.25
N LEU A 284 -11.22 6.60 24.50
CA LEU A 284 -10.51 7.49 25.42
C LEU A 284 -9.62 6.64 26.32
N GLU A 285 -8.31 6.81 26.18
CA GLU A 285 -7.32 6.08 26.97
C GLU A 285 -7.23 6.61 28.40
N SER A 286 -6.68 5.80 29.31
CA SER A 286 -6.51 6.16 30.73
C SER A 286 -5.60 7.37 30.98
N ASP A 287 -4.77 7.75 30.00
CA ASP A 287 -3.92 8.94 30.01
C ASP A 287 -4.60 10.18 29.40
N GLY A 288 -5.87 10.06 28.99
CA GLY A 288 -6.65 11.13 28.39
C GLY A 288 -6.48 11.30 26.88
N GLN A 289 -5.72 10.43 26.20
CA GLN A 289 -5.60 10.48 24.74
C GLN A 289 -6.84 9.90 24.06
N LEU A 290 -7.31 10.59 23.01
CA LEU A 290 -8.42 10.13 22.17
C LEU A 290 -7.87 9.43 20.94
N ARG A 291 -8.26 8.16 20.73
CA ARG A 291 -7.97 7.38 19.52
C ARG A 291 -9.26 7.17 18.74
N ILE A 292 -9.22 7.47 17.45
CA ILE A 292 -10.36 7.26 16.55
C ILE A 292 -9.95 6.16 15.58
N PHE A 293 -10.74 5.12 15.52
CA PHE A 293 -10.53 4.00 14.62
C PHE A 293 -11.62 3.98 13.57
N ARG A 294 -11.24 3.73 12.32
CA ARG A 294 -12.19 3.24 11.32
C ARG A 294 -12.44 1.77 11.62
N LYS A 295 -13.68 1.41 11.97
CA LYS A 295 -14.15 0.04 12.00
C LYS A 295 -14.12 -0.47 10.55
N TYR A 296 -13.09 -1.21 10.13
CA TYR A 296 -13.28 -1.98 8.89
C TYR A 296 -14.31 -3.07 9.15
N LYS A 297 -15.03 -3.42 8.07
CA LYS A 297 -16.07 -4.45 7.98
C LYS A 297 -15.81 -5.59 8.99
N GLU A 298 -16.51 -5.55 10.12
CA GLU A 298 -16.40 -6.58 11.15
C GLU A 298 -16.69 -7.96 10.54
N GLY A 299 -15.82 -8.93 10.79
CA GLY A 299 -16.07 -10.33 10.44
C GLY A 299 -15.27 -10.89 9.26
N LEU A 300 -14.39 -10.13 8.62
CA LEU A 300 -13.42 -10.69 7.68
C LEU A 300 -12.32 -11.45 8.44
N CYS A 301 -12.29 -12.77 8.34
CA CYS A 301 -11.26 -13.61 8.93
C CYS A 301 -10.92 -14.76 7.98
N LEU A 302 -9.64 -15.03 7.77
CA LEU A 302 -9.15 -16.12 6.95
C LEU A 302 -9.24 -17.48 7.63
N ASP A 303 -9.65 -17.60 8.88
CA ASP A 303 -9.65 -18.89 9.59
C ASP A 303 -10.47 -19.97 8.86
N ASP A 304 -11.69 -19.65 8.45
CA ASP A 304 -12.53 -20.58 7.70
C ASP A 304 -11.96 -20.82 6.28
N LEU A 305 -11.37 -19.80 5.64
CA LEU A 305 -10.76 -19.93 4.32
C LEU A 305 -9.51 -20.83 4.34
N ALA A 306 -8.57 -20.56 5.25
CA ALA A 306 -7.34 -21.31 5.45
C ALA A 306 -7.68 -22.78 5.71
N GLN A 307 -8.68 -23.03 6.54
CA GLN A 307 -9.17 -24.38 6.80
C GLN A 307 -9.71 -25.07 5.55
N MET A 308 -10.57 -24.40 4.78
CA MET A 308 -11.15 -24.95 3.55
C MET A 308 -10.08 -25.25 2.50
N VAL A 309 -9.18 -24.30 2.27
CA VAL A 309 -8.09 -24.41 1.30
C VAL A 309 -7.17 -25.59 1.65
N ARG A 310 -6.71 -25.68 2.91
CA ARG A 310 -5.83 -26.77 3.36
C ARG A 310 -6.47 -28.14 3.23
N LEU A 311 -7.72 -28.26 3.69
CA LEU A 311 -8.44 -29.54 3.58
C LEU A 311 -8.69 -29.91 2.12
N LYS A 312 -9.05 -28.95 1.26
CA LYS A 312 -9.22 -29.20 -0.19
C LYS A 312 -7.92 -29.66 -0.83
N GLU A 313 -6.80 -29.01 -0.53
CA GLU A 313 -5.48 -29.39 -1.04
C GLU A 313 -5.12 -30.84 -0.66
N GLN A 314 -5.34 -31.21 0.61
CA GLN A 314 -5.11 -32.58 1.09
C GLN A 314 -6.01 -33.61 0.39
N MET A 315 -7.29 -33.26 0.14
CA MET A 315 -8.21 -34.11 -0.60
C MET A 315 -7.76 -34.33 -2.05
N LEU A 316 -7.29 -33.27 -2.73
CA LEU A 316 -6.76 -33.36 -4.08
C LEU A 316 -5.46 -34.18 -4.14
N ALA A 317 -4.63 -34.09 -3.10
CA ALA A 317 -3.45 -34.92 -2.94
C ALA A 317 -3.77 -36.41 -2.60
N GLY A 318 -5.04 -36.76 -2.40
CA GLY A 318 -5.47 -38.13 -2.09
C GLY A 318 -5.15 -38.62 -0.68
N LYS A 319 -4.66 -37.74 0.22
CA LYS A 319 -4.29 -38.11 1.59
C LYS A 319 -4.60 -36.97 2.56
N VAL A 320 -5.59 -37.18 3.43
CA VAL A 320 -5.92 -36.27 4.54
C VAL A 320 -5.04 -36.60 5.75
N GLN A 321 -4.12 -35.71 6.08
CA GLN A 321 -3.22 -35.78 7.23
C GLN A 321 -3.79 -35.04 8.44
N HIS A 322 -4.41 -33.87 8.21
CA HIS A 322 -5.01 -33.03 9.24
C HIS A 322 -6.49 -32.86 8.95
N ASN A 323 -7.35 -33.30 9.87
CA ASN A 323 -8.82 -33.19 9.74
C ASN A 323 -9.48 -32.39 10.86
N ARG A 324 -8.71 -31.96 11.87
CA ARG A 324 -9.20 -31.14 12.98
C ARG A 324 -9.23 -29.68 12.55
N TRP A 325 -10.40 -29.07 12.60
CA TRP A 325 -10.64 -27.67 12.21
C TRP A 325 -9.72 -26.69 12.97
N VAL A 326 -9.52 -26.92 14.26
CA VAL A 326 -8.63 -26.11 15.09
C VAL A 326 -7.18 -26.16 14.60
N THR A 327 -6.71 -27.31 14.12
CA THR A 327 -5.37 -27.47 13.54
C THR A 327 -5.28 -26.77 12.20
N LEU A 328 -6.26 -26.96 11.33
CA LEU A 328 -6.27 -26.41 9.97
C LEU A 328 -6.27 -24.87 9.93
N ARG A 329 -6.78 -24.19 10.96
CA ARG A 329 -6.77 -22.72 11.07
C ARG A 329 -5.53 -22.14 11.78
N GLN A 330 -4.56 -22.96 12.18
CA GLN A 330 -3.36 -22.46 12.88
C GLN A 330 -2.49 -21.62 11.95
N GLU A 331 -1.90 -20.55 12.50
CA GLU A 331 -0.86 -19.77 11.85
C GLU A 331 0.36 -20.66 11.53
N GLY A 332 1.08 -20.31 10.46
CA GLY A 332 2.28 -21.00 10.00
C GLY A 332 1.98 -21.98 8.86
N GLN A 333 2.91 -22.89 8.60
CA GLN A 333 2.76 -24.01 7.68
C GLN A 333 2.57 -25.30 8.48
N LEU A 334 1.57 -26.11 8.13
CA LEU A 334 1.38 -27.42 8.74
C LEU A 334 2.29 -28.46 8.07
N ALA A 335 2.68 -29.49 8.83
CA ALA A 335 3.51 -30.57 8.32
C ALA A 335 2.84 -31.25 7.10
N GLY A 336 3.58 -31.34 5.99
CA GLY A 336 3.12 -31.97 4.74
C GLY A 336 2.20 -31.08 3.89
N GLU A 337 1.94 -29.83 4.27
CA GLU A 337 1.10 -28.91 3.53
C GLU A 337 1.90 -27.88 2.71
N ARG A 338 1.25 -27.33 1.67
CA ARG A 338 1.82 -26.34 0.75
C ARG A 338 1.38 -24.90 1.03
N TRP A 339 0.51 -24.71 2.03
CA TRP A 339 -0.10 -23.41 2.35
C TRP A 339 0.39 -22.88 3.70
N PHE A 340 0.98 -21.70 3.66
CA PHE A 340 1.36 -20.91 4.83
C PHE A 340 0.25 -19.90 5.15
N TYR A 341 -0.24 -19.92 6.40
CA TYR A 341 -1.20 -18.95 6.89
C TYR A 341 -0.50 -17.95 7.80
N PHE A 342 -0.43 -16.68 7.37
CA PHE A 342 0.15 -15.60 8.15
C PHE A 342 -0.95 -14.85 8.90
N ARG A 343 -0.87 -14.81 10.23
CA ARG A 343 -1.80 -14.11 11.12
C ARG A 343 -1.05 -13.69 12.39
N PRO A 344 -0.17 -12.68 12.31
CA PRO A 344 0.72 -12.34 13.40
C PRO A 344 -0.07 -11.95 14.63
N ALA A 345 0.29 -12.51 15.79
CA ALA A 345 -0.35 -12.18 17.06
C ALA A 345 -0.24 -10.69 17.41
N SER A 346 0.82 -10.01 16.96
CA SER A 346 1.02 -8.57 17.15
C SER A 346 0.06 -7.72 16.32
N ASN A 347 -0.48 -8.26 15.22
CA ASN A 347 -1.43 -7.56 14.39
C ASN A 347 -2.40 -8.53 13.66
N PRO A 348 -3.48 -8.99 14.33
CA PRO A 348 -4.43 -9.92 13.74
C PRO A 348 -5.26 -9.32 12.59
N SER A 349 -5.10 -8.01 12.34
CA SER A 349 -5.65 -7.27 11.22
C SER A 349 -4.98 -7.63 9.88
N ILE A 350 -3.77 -8.17 9.93
CA ILE A 350 -3.04 -8.62 8.74
C ILE A 350 -3.23 -10.12 8.64
N GLN A 351 -3.91 -10.56 7.57
CA GLN A 351 -4.12 -11.98 7.31
C GLN A 351 -3.82 -12.28 5.86
N GLN A 352 -2.95 -13.26 5.63
CA GLN A 352 -2.51 -13.65 4.29
C GLN A 352 -2.39 -15.17 4.21
N LEU A 353 -2.75 -15.74 3.07
CA LEU A 353 -2.58 -17.16 2.79
C LEU A 353 -1.71 -17.32 1.55
N HIS A 354 -0.58 -18.02 1.66
CA HIS A 354 0.40 -18.16 0.59
C HIS A 354 0.64 -19.63 0.26
N ASN A 355 0.65 -19.95 -1.03
CA ASN A 355 1.15 -21.21 -1.56
C ASN A 355 2.49 -20.94 -2.26
N GLY A 356 3.59 -20.93 -1.51
CA GLY A 356 4.89 -20.45 -1.97
C GLY A 356 5.06 -18.95 -1.77
N THR A 357 6.31 -18.49 -1.72
CA THR A 357 6.72 -17.07 -1.70
C THR A 357 8.14 -16.98 -2.25
N GLU A 358 8.69 -15.78 -2.43
CA GLU A 358 10.10 -15.59 -2.80
C GLU A 358 11.08 -16.26 -1.82
N SER A 359 10.72 -16.34 -0.53
CA SER A 359 11.53 -17.01 0.50
C SER A 359 11.38 -18.54 0.49
N PHE A 360 10.37 -19.06 -0.21
CA PHE A 360 10.09 -20.50 -0.34
C PHE A 360 9.77 -20.87 -1.80
N PRO A 361 10.73 -20.64 -2.72
CA PRO A 361 10.49 -20.72 -4.17
C PRO A 361 10.23 -22.15 -4.67
N ASP A 362 10.65 -23.16 -3.90
CA ASP A 362 10.49 -24.58 -4.25
C ASP A 362 9.13 -25.15 -3.82
N THR A 363 8.23 -24.32 -3.28
CA THR A 363 6.90 -24.76 -2.88
C THR A 363 6.08 -25.14 -4.12
N PRO A 364 5.61 -26.39 -4.25
CA PRO A 364 4.85 -26.78 -5.42
C PRO A 364 3.54 -25.97 -5.54
N PRO A 365 3.11 -25.67 -6.78
CA PRO A 365 1.83 -25.03 -7.04
C PRO A 365 0.65 -25.78 -6.40
N THR A 366 -0.38 -25.03 -6.03
CA THR A 366 -1.64 -25.58 -5.53
C THR A 366 -2.35 -26.37 -6.62
N GLN A 367 -2.95 -27.49 -6.23
CA GLN A 367 -3.80 -28.29 -7.12
C GLN A 367 -5.21 -27.70 -7.26
N ILE A 368 -5.55 -26.69 -6.47
CA ILE A 368 -6.87 -26.05 -6.48
C ILE A 368 -6.96 -25.13 -7.70
N THR A 369 -7.95 -25.37 -8.57
CA THR A 369 -8.20 -24.52 -9.74
C THR A 369 -8.78 -23.18 -9.34
N ASP A 370 -8.76 -22.19 -10.24
CA ASP A 370 -9.31 -20.86 -9.95
C ASP A 370 -10.82 -20.88 -9.68
N GLU A 371 -11.56 -21.75 -10.37
CA GLU A 371 -13.00 -21.95 -10.15
C GLU A 371 -13.25 -22.51 -8.75
N GLN A 372 -12.47 -23.52 -8.34
CA GLN A 372 -12.58 -24.11 -7.00
C GLN A 372 -12.17 -23.11 -5.91
N LEU A 373 -11.13 -22.32 -6.16
CA LEU A 373 -10.67 -21.30 -5.21
C LEU A 373 -11.73 -20.20 -5.05
N LEU A 374 -12.34 -19.77 -6.14
CA LEU A 374 -13.42 -18.78 -6.13
C LEU A 374 -14.66 -19.29 -5.40
N GLU A 375 -15.04 -20.56 -5.61
CA GLU A 375 -16.12 -21.22 -4.87
C GLU A 375 -15.82 -21.25 -3.36
N ILE A 376 -14.62 -21.71 -2.99
CA ILE A 376 -14.18 -21.79 -1.60
C ILE A 376 -14.21 -20.40 -0.93
N ILE A 377 -13.68 -19.37 -1.60
CA ILE A 377 -13.67 -17.99 -1.09
C ILE A 377 -15.11 -17.48 -0.90
N THR A 378 -15.97 -17.69 -1.89
CA THR A 378 -17.37 -17.27 -1.81
C THR A 378 -18.06 -17.91 -0.60
N VAL A 379 -17.90 -19.22 -0.42
CA VAL A 379 -18.51 -19.98 0.69
C VAL A 379 -17.89 -19.61 2.05
N ALA A 380 -16.59 -19.29 2.10
CA ALA A 380 -15.91 -18.93 3.33
C ALA A 380 -16.38 -17.56 3.87
N PHE A 381 -16.54 -16.57 2.99
CA PHE A 381 -16.91 -15.20 3.40
C PHE A 381 -18.41 -14.93 3.43
N ASP A 382 -19.21 -15.64 2.63
CA ASP A 382 -20.66 -15.49 2.68
C ASP A 382 -21.22 -16.19 3.92
N THR A 383 -21.37 -15.38 4.98
CA THR A 383 -21.92 -15.85 6.26
C THR A 383 -23.40 -16.26 6.16
N SER A 384 -24.10 -15.85 5.11
CA SER A 384 -25.49 -16.20 4.83
C SER A 384 -25.64 -17.46 3.96
N TYR A 385 -24.55 -17.90 3.33
CA TYR A 385 -24.55 -19.08 2.48
C TYR A 385 -24.67 -20.37 3.27
N PHE A 386 -25.74 -21.11 3.01
CA PHE A 386 -25.94 -22.49 3.45
C PHE A 386 -26.12 -23.38 2.22
N GLN A 387 -25.83 -24.68 2.38
CA GLN A 387 -26.11 -25.64 1.32
C GLN A 387 -27.60 -25.59 0.97
N PRO A 388 -28.00 -25.41 -0.31
CA PRO A 388 -29.38 -25.20 -0.68
C PRO A 388 -30.37 -26.23 -0.11
N GLU A 389 -29.98 -27.50 -0.10
CA GLU A 389 -30.78 -28.61 0.44
C GLU A 389 -31.10 -28.48 1.94
N TYR A 390 -30.24 -27.83 2.72
CA TYR A 390 -30.35 -27.72 4.18
C TYR A 390 -30.47 -26.26 4.64
N ALA A 391 -30.70 -25.32 3.72
CA ALA A 391 -30.53 -23.90 4.00
C ALA A 391 -31.55 -23.37 5.01
N ASP A 392 -32.82 -23.75 4.87
CA ASP A 392 -33.88 -23.31 5.78
C ASP A 392 -33.70 -23.93 7.18
N ASP A 393 -33.38 -25.22 7.25
CA ASP A 393 -33.07 -25.90 8.51
C ASP A 393 -31.89 -25.24 9.23
N CYS A 394 -30.80 -24.94 8.52
CA CYS A 394 -29.64 -24.25 9.10
C CYS A 394 -30.00 -22.85 9.62
N ARG A 395 -30.84 -22.09 8.90
CA ARG A 395 -31.33 -20.78 9.36
C ARG A 395 -32.21 -20.90 10.61
N ASN A 396 -32.91 -22.02 10.76
CA ASN A 396 -33.73 -22.35 11.92
C ASN A 396 -32.94 -23.04 13.05
N GLY A 397 -31.62 -23.06 13.01
CA GLY A 397 -30.79 -23.64 14.08
C GLY A 397 -30.65 -25.17 14.02
N VAL A 398 -31.07 -25.83 12.93
CA VAL A 398 -31.00 -27.29 12.80
C VAL A 398 -29.76 -27.72 11.99
N CYS A 399 -28.83 -28.42 12.63
CA CYS A 399 -27.65 -29.00 11.98
C CYS A 399 -27.92 -30.43 11.49
N HIS A 400 -27.60 -30.70 10.23
CA HIS A 400 -27.70 -32.03 9.61
C HIS A 400 -26.43 -32.89 9.76
N GLY A 401 -25.46 -32.43 10.54
CA GLY A 401 -24.24 -33.19 10.79
C GLY A 401 -23.50 -33.55 9.48
N PRO A 402 -22.87 -34.74 9.41
CA PRO A 402 -22.14 -35.21 8.23
C PRO A 402 -22.94 -35.33 6.93
N LYS A 403 -24.28 -35.28 6.96
CA LYS A 403 -25.11 -35.29 5.74
C LYS A 403 -24.98 -34.00 4.94
N CYS A 404 -24.67 -32.88 5.61
CA CYS A 404 -24.45 -31.61 4.96
C CYS A 404 -23.05 -31.56 4.30
N PRO A 405 -22.95 -31.26 2.98
CA PRO A 405 -21.66 -31.12 2.28
C PRO A 405 -20.71 -30.09 2.90
N LEU A 406 -21.24 -29.08 3.58
CA LEU A 406 -20.46 -28.04 4.25
C LEU A 406 -19.93 -28.48 5.63
N TYR A 407 -20.42 -29.60 6.17
CA TYR A 407 -20.07 -30.05 7.52
C TYR A 407 -18.56 -30.28 7.69
N LYS A 408 -17.93 -30.87 6.67
CA LYS A 408 -16.48 -31.17 6.65
C LYS A 408 -15.62 -29.90 6.78
N TRP A 409 -16.12 -28.77 6.28
CA TRP A 409 -15.44 -27.48 6.34
C TRP A 409 -15.52 -26.80 7.69
N GLY A 410 -16.36 -27.29 8.62
CA GLY A 410 -16.35 -26.83 10.01
C GLY A 410 -16.55 -25.33 10.21
N LEU A 411 -17.20 -24.63 9.28
CA LEU A 411 -17.29 -23.16 9.22
C LEU A 411 -17.83 -22.56 10.51
N GLN A 412 -17.37 -21.36 10.88
CA GLN A 412 -17.77 -20.68 12.12
C GLN A 412 -19.29 -20.54 12.22
N ARG A 413 -19.97 -20.16 11.13
CA ARG A 413 -21.44 -20.07 11.11
C ARG A 413 -22.12 -21.40 11.42
N CYS A 414 -21.57 -22.51 10.93
CA CYS A 414 -22.08 -23.85 11.21
C CYS A 414 -21.78 -24.28 12.65
N ARG A 415 -20.65 -23.85 13.23
CA ARG A 415 -20.30 -24.11 14.63
C ARG A 415 -21.30 -23.46 15.59
N ASN A 416 -21.73 -22.22 15.31
CA ASN A 416 -22.72 -21.52 16.11
C ASN A 416 -24.06 -22.27 16.14
N ILE A 417 -24.52 -22.78 14.98
CA ILE A 417 -25.75 -23.60 14.90
C ILE A 417 -25.63 -24.86 15.77
N ARG A 418 -24.48 -25.54 15.74
CA ARG A 418 -24.26 -26.74 16.56
C ARG A 418 -24.27 -26.42 18.06
N GLN A 419 -23.66 -25.32 18.48
CA GLN A 419 -23.66 -24.90 19.89
C GLN A 419 -25.08 -24.67 20.39
N LEU A 420 -25.91 -23.94 19.63
CA LEU A 420 -27.31 -23.71 19.95
C LEU A 420 -28.08 -25.04 20.15
N GLN A 421 -27.83 -26.05 19.31
CA GLN A 421 -28.46 -27.36 19.47
C GLN A 421 -28.06 -28.11 20.74
N TYR A 422 -26.85 -27.89 21.28
CA TYR A 422 -26.43 -28.53 22.52
C TYR A 422 -26.96 -27.76 23.75
N ASP A 423 -27.00 -26.43 23.68
CA ASP A 423 -27.51 -25.58 24.77
C ASP A 423 -29.02 -25.74 24.99
N GLU A 424 -29.81 -26.00 23.92
CA GLU A 424 -31.25 -26.31 24.05
C GLU A 424 -31.52 -27.69 24.66
N VAL A 425 -30.58 -28.64 24.57
CA VAL A 425 -30.73 -29.99 25.15
C VAL A 425 -30.44 -30.00 26.66
N GLU A 426 -29.60 -29.08 27.16
CA GLU A 426 -29.35 -28.93 28.61
C GLU A 426 -30.45 -28.14 29.36
N LEU A 427 -31.32 -27.40 28.67
CA LEU A 427 -32.41 -26.64 29.30
C LEU A 427 -33.71 -27.43 29.48
N VAL A 428 -33.72 -28.73 29.15
CA VAL A 428 -34.90 -29.62 29.28
C VAL A 428 -34.63 -30.80 30.23
N SER A 429 -33.58 -30.74 31.06
CA SER A 429 -33.31 -31.74 32.11
C SER A 429 -33.77 -31.28 33.49
#